data_AF-A0A560X3L5-F1
#
_entry.id   AF-A0A560X3L5-F1
#
_cell.length_a   1.000
_cell.length_b   1.000
_cell.length_c   1.000
_cell.angle_alpha   90.00
_cell.angle_beta   90.00
_cell.angle_gamma   90.00
#
_symmetry.space_group_name_H-M   'P 1'
#
loop_
_entity.id
_entity.type
_entity.pdbx_description
1 polymer ?
#
loop_
_entity_poly.entity_id
_entity_poly.type
_entity_poly.pdbx_seq_one_letter_code
_entity_poly.pdbx_strand_id
1 'polypeptide(L)'
;MTDNASFDPLSSLVHNWTTMALAPQKLWQSINSGWSFGNIIVNENNSSAPQTEQAIVAQESYGRQIGKLLDAVDTLARRQPDWSDTEPLKAATDLKIRVDGVKLAMAQRRIDQLRGDLELLRAAGPADQYDASVAALRKLLAELPETGD
;
A
#
# COMPACT_ATOMS: atom_id res chain seq x y z
N MET A 1 -50.81 -31.95 -19.72
CA MET A 1 -50.92 -30.87 -18.72
C MET A 1 -49.64 -30.91 -17.91
N THR A 2 -49.00 -29.75 -17.82
CA THR A 2 -47.69 -29.47 -17.24
C THR A 2 -47.63 -29.79 -15.74
N ASP A 3 -46.46 -30.18 -15.23
CA ASP A 3 -45.79 -29.36 -14.21
C ASP A 3 -44.30 -29.71 -14.05
N ASN A 4 -43.50 -28.65 -14.02
CA ASN A 4 -42.06 -28.59 -13.82
C ASN A 4 -41.69 -28.96 -12.38
N ALA A 5 -40.78 -29.93 -12.20
CA ALA A 5 -40.02 -30.07 -10.96
C ALA A 5 -38.65 -29.39 -11.15
N SER A 6 -38.46 -28.25 -10.50
CA SER A 6 -37.22 -27.51 -10.41
C SER A 6 -36.13 -28.32 -9.68
N PHE A 7 -35.01 -28.57 -10.36
CA PHE A 7 -33.79 -29.08 -9.75
C PHE A 7 -33.11 -27.94 -8.97
N ASP A 8 -32.90 -28.13 -7.66
CA ASP A 8 -32.24 -27.16 -6.79
C ASP A 8 -30.82 -27.64 -6.41
N PRO A 9 -29.77 -27.14 -7.08
CA PRO A 9 -28.39 -27.63 -6.97
C PRO A 9 -27.65 -27.20 -5.70
N LEU A 10 -28.30 -26.46 -4.80
CA LEU A 10 -27.67 -25.87 -3.63
C LEU A 10 -27.71 -26.76 -2.37
N SER A 11 -28.42 -27.88 -2.41
CA SER A 11 -28.57 -28.77 -1.24
C SER A 11 -27.47 -29.83 -1.09
N SER A 12 -26.64 -30.06 -2.11
CA SER A 12 -25.58 -31.09 -2.08
C SER A 12 -24.22 -30.60 -1.56
N LEU A 13 -24.09 -29.32 -1.19
CA LEU A 13 -22.82 -28.71 -0.76
C LEU A 13 -22.57 -28.75 0.76
N VAL A 14 -23.55 -29.18 1.56
CA VAL A 14 -23.53 -28.98 3.02
C VAL A 14 -23.02 -30.20 3.81
N HIS A 15 -22.85 -31.37 3.19
CA HIS A 15 -22.61 -32.63 3.94
C HIS A 15 -21.17 -33.17 3.98
N ASN A 16 -20.17 -32.47 3.46
CA ASN A 16 -18.76 -32.93 3.52
C ASN A 16 -17.89 -32.18 4.54
N TRP A 17 -18.50 -31.54 5.55
CA TRP A 17 -17.82 -30.68 6.54
C TRP A 17 -17.42 -31.40 7.83
N THR A 18 -17.25 -32.71 7.80
CA THR A 18 -16.75 -33.46 8.97
C THR A 18 -15.83 -34.57 8.50
N THR A 19 -14.53 -34.29 8.45
CA THR A 19 -13.50 -35.18 9.03
C THR A 19 -12.10 -34.59 8.87
N MET A 20 -11.35 -34.66 9.96
CA MET A 20 -9.91 -34.40 10.11
C MET A 20 -9.45 -32.93 10.07
N ALA A 21 -9.61 -32.31 11.24
CA ALA A 21 -8.72 -31.26 11.72
C ALA A 21 -7.29 -31.81 11.91
N LEU A 22 -6.35 -31.38 11.06
CA LEU A 22 -4.90 -31.37 11.33
C LEU A 22 -4.28 -30.09 10.74
N ALA A 23 -4.80 -28.92 11.10
CA ALA A 23 -4.22 -27.63 10.75
C ALA A 23 -3.46 -27.04 11.96
N PRO A 24 -2.22 -26.54 11.79
CA PRO A 24 -1.38 -26.06 12.90
C PRO A 24 -2.03 -24.87 13.60
N GLN A 25 -2.12 -24.90 14.93
CA GLN A 25 -2.85 -23.90 15.71
C GLN A 25 -2.15 -22.53 15.82
N LYS A 26 -0.94 -22.39 15.28
CA LYS A 26 -0.22 -21.11 15.12
C LYS A 26 0.69 -21.14 13.90
N LEU A 27 0.34 -20.38 12.86
CA LEU A 27 1.25 -20.03 11.77
C LEU A 27 1.58 -18.54 11.89
N TRP A 28 2.72 -18.25 12.52
CA TRP A 28 3.29 -16.93 12.71
C TRP A 28 4.23 -16.65 11.52
N GLN A 29 3.73 -16.17 10.39
CA GLN A 29 4.58 -15.68 9.30
C GLN A 29 3.96 -14.45 8.63
N SER A 30 4.73 -13.35 8.61
CA SER A 30 4.35 -12.05 8.04
C SER A 30 4.52 -12.07 6.52
N ILE A 31 3.42 -12.20 5.77
CA ILE A 31 3.41 -12.16 4.29
C ILE A 31 3.21 -10.71 3.82
N ASN A 32 3.97 -9.81 4.43
CA ASN A 32 4.07 -8.39 4.14
C ASN A 32 5.23 -7.86 4.99
N SER A 33 6.46 -7.91 4.49
CA SER A 33 7.54 -7.13 5.08
C SER A 33 7.29 -5.64 4.77
N GLY A 34 6.27 -5.03 5.39
CA GLY A 34 6.03 -3.58 5.29
C GLY A 34 4.64 -3.02 5.57
N TRP A 35 3.55 -3.82 5.56
CA TRP A 35 2.20 -3.30 5.82
C TRP A 35 1.61 -3.89 7.11
N SER A 36 1.47 -3.03 8.13
CA SER A 36 0.74 -3.29 9.37
C SER A 36 -0.23 -2.13 9.60
N PHE A 37 -1.53 -2.42 9.59
CA PHE A 37 -2.58 -1.48 9.99
C PHE A 37 -3.24 -2.01 11.27
N GLY A 38 -2.58 -1.80 12.41
CA GLY A 38 -3.00 -2.43 13.66
C GLY A 38 -3.03 -3.96 13.54
N ASN A 39 -3.78 -4.63 14.42
CA ASN A 39 -3.75 -6.08 14.63
C ASN A 39 -4.30 -6.97 13.48
N ILE A 40 -4.44 -6.49 12.25
CA ILE A 40 -4.97 -7.27 11.12
C ILE A 40 -3.91 -7.44 10.02
N ILE A 41 -3.56 -8.70 9.74
CA ILE A 41 -2.62 -9.11 8.70
C ILE A 41 -3.42 -9.81 7.60
N VAL A 42 -3.38 -9.27 6.37
CA VAL A 42 -4.02 -9.83 5.17
C VAL A 42 -3.01 -10.74 4.45
N ASN A 43 -3.43 -11.93 4.00
CA ASN A 43 -2.58 -12.93 3.34
C ASN A 43 -3.28 -13.56 2.10
N GLU A 44 -2.47 -13.95 1.10
CA GLU A 44 -2.75 -14.38 -0.29
C GLU A 44 -2.87 -15.91 -0.50
N ASN A 45 -3.17 -16.71 0.53
CA ASN A 45 -3.09 -18.18 0.45
C ASN A 45 -4.25 -18.89 -0.30
N ASN A 46 -4.66 -18.43 -1.48
CA ASN A 46 -5.48 -19.25 -2.38
C ASN A 46 -5.35 -18.87 -3.87
N SER A 47 -4.13 -18.84 -4.40
CA SER A 47 -3.93 -18.61 -5.84
C SER A 47 -3.10 -19.67 -6.52
N SER A 48 -3.56 -20.08 -7.69
CA SER A 48 -2.99 -21.15 -8.51
C SER A 48 -1.72 -20.74 -9.27
N ALA A 49 -1.27 -19.48 -9.17
CA ALA A 49 -0.07 -18.99 -9.88
C ALA A 49 0.72 -17.90 -9.09
N PRO A 50 1.52 -18.28 -8.08
CA PRO A 50 2.23 -17.34 -7.18
C PRO A 50 3.20 -16.38 -7.90
N GLN A 51 3.82 -16.86 -8.99
CA GLN A 51 4.75 -16.06 -9.80
C GLN A 51 4.03 -14.97 -10.60
N THR A 52 2.76 -15.21 -10.97
CA THR A 52 1.93 -14.22 -11.65
C THR A 52 1.47 -13.13 -10.67
N GLU A 53 1.13 -13.50 -9.44
CA GLU A 53 0.74 -12.54 -8.41
C GLU A 53 1.91 -11.66 -7.95
N GLN A 54 3.10 -12.24 -7.77
CA GLN A 54 4.31 -11.45 -7.49
C GLN A 54 4.63 -10.47 -8.63
N ALA A 55 4.46 -10.87 -9.89
CA ALA A 55 4.64 -9.97 -11.02
C ALA A 55 3.60 -8.83 -11.03
N ILE A 56 2.35 -9.13 -10.70
CA ILE A 56 1.27 -8.13 -10.60
C ILE A 56 1.54 -7.14 -9.46
N VAL A 57 1.88 -7.63 -8.26
CA VAL A 57 2.18 -6.78 -7.09
C VAL A 57 3.45 -5.94 -7.31
N ALA A 58 4.45 -6.47 -8.01
CA ALA A 58 5.65 -5.73 -8.37
C ALA A 58 5.37 -4.60 -9.37
N GLN A 59 4.38 -4.78 -10.25
CA GLN A 59 4.02 -3.78 -11.27
C GLN A 59 3.03 -2.73 -10.74
N GLU A 60 1.96 -3.14 -10.05
CA GLU A 60 1.00 -2.26 -9.39
C GLU A 60 0.64 -2.78 -8.00
N SER A 61 1.37 -2.34 -6.98
CA SER A 61 1.06 -2.73 -5.60
C SER A 61 -0.33 -2.25 -5.18
N TYR A 62 -1.01 -3.06 -4.35
CA TYR A 62 -2.33 -2.72 -3.82
C TYR A 62 -2.36 -1.35 -3.12
N GLY A 63 -1.28 -0.97 -2.43
CA GLY A 63 -1.15 0.37 -1.83
C GLY A 63 -1.15 1.51 -2.85
N ARG A 64 -0.56 1.31 -4.04
CA ARG A 64 -0.63 2.29 -5.15
C ARG A 64 -2.02 2.34 -5.75
N GLN A 65 -2.69 1.20 -5.93
CA GLN A 65 -4.06 1.13 -6.44
C GLN A 65 -5.04 1.86 -5.51
N ILE A 66 -4.98 1.58 -4.21
CA ILE A 66 -5.79 2.25 -3.18
C ILE A 66 -5.47 3.74 -3.11
N GLY A 67 -4.19 4.11 -3.24
CA GLY A 67 -3.76 5.51 -3.32
C GLY A 67 -4.45 6.26 -4.47
N LYS A 68 -4.45 5.68 -5.68
CA LYS A 68 -5.13 6.26 -6.85
C LYS A 68 -6.64 6.42 -6.62
N LEU A 69 -7.29 5.42 -6.01
CA LEU A 69 -8.72 5.49 -5.70
C LEU A 69 -9.02 6.57 -4.65
N LEU A 70 -8.21 6.67 -3.61
CA LEU A 70 -8.35 7.69 -2.57
C LEU A 70 -8.16 9.11 -3.14
N ASP A 71 -7.19 9.29 -4.03
CA ASP A 71 -6.97 10.56 -4.74
C ASP A 71 -8.19 10.93 -5.62
N ALA A 72 -8.77 9.94 -6.31
CA ALA A 72 -9.96 10.16 -7.13
C ALA A 72 -11.18 10.52 -6.27
N VAL A 73 -11.39 9.82 -5.15
CA VAL A 73 -12.49 10.09 -4.21
C VAL A 73 -12.34 11.46 -3.57
N ASP A 74 -11.15 11.84 -3.10
CA ASP A 74 -10.89 13.19 -2.56
C ASP A 74 -11.17 14.28 -3.60
N THR A 75 -10.72 14.07 -4.85
CA THR A 75 -10.99 14.99 -5.96
C THR A 75 -12.49 15.15 -6.24
N LEU A 76 -13.25 14.05 -6.22
CA LEU A 76 -14.69 14.07 -6.43
C LEU A 76 -15.44 14.68 -5.23
N ALA A 77 -15.02 14.36 -4.00
CA ALA A 77 -15.59 14.91 -2.77
C ALA A 77 -15.47 16.43 -2.76
N ARG A 78 -14.28 16.97 -3.05
CA ARG A 78 -14.03 18.43 -3.06
C ARG A 78 -14.82 19.21 -4.11
N ARG A 79 -15.44 18.54 -5.09
CA ARG A 79 -16.31 19.18 -6.09
C ARG A 79 -17.76 19.36 -5.60
N GLN A 80 -18.17 18.63 -4.57
CA GLN A 80 -19.50 18.78 -3.98
C GLN A 80 -19.48 19.95 -3.00
N PRO A 81 -20.45 20.88 -3.02
CA PRO A 81 -20.44 22.05 -2.13
C PRO A 81 -20.64 21.70 -0.64
N ASP A 82 -21.28 20.57 -0.35
CA ASP A 82 -21.70 20.09 0.97
C ASP A 82 -20.90 18.86 1.43
N TRP A 83 -19.73 18.61 0.84
CA TRP A 83 -18.92 17.42 1.14
C TRP A 83 -18.51 17.32 2.61
N SER A 84 -18.35 18.45 3.29
CA SER A 84 -18.03 18.52 4.72
C SER A 84 -19.17 18.07 5.62
N ASP A 85 -20.41 18.15 5.13
CA ASP A 85 -21.62 17.80 5.88
C ASP A 85 -22.03 16.33 5.64
N THR A 86 -21.45 15.73 4.59
CA THR A 86 -21.62 14.32 4.26
C THR A 86 -20.51 13.48 4.90
N GLU A 87 -20.83 12.83 6.02
CA GLU A 87 -19.86 12.07 6.83
C GLU A 87 -18.97 11.10 6.03
N PRO A 88 -19.46 10.30 5.05
CA PRO A 88 -18.60 9.46 4.22
C PRO A 88 -17.56 10.21 3.38
N LEU A 89 -17.95 11.35 2.80
CA LEU A 89 -17.06 12.16 1.96
C LEU A 89 -16.03 12.88 2.81
N LYS A 90 -16.45 13.44 3.94
CA LYS A 90 -15.56 14.01 4.94
C LYS A 90 -14.53 12.98 5.44
N ALA A 91 -14.98 11.79 5.80
CA ALA A 91 -14.10 10.73 6.28
C ALA A 91 -13.05 10.31 5.24
N ALA A 92 -13.42 10.26 3.95
CA ALA A 92 -12.49 9.97 2.86
C ALA A 92 -11.44 11.07 2.68
N THR A 93 -11.87 12.34 2.70
CA THR A 93 -10.97 13.50 2.64
C THR A 93 -10.01 13.55 3.84
N ASP A 94 -10.53 13.30 5.05
CA ASP A 94 -9.72 13.27 6.27
C ASP A 94 -8.70 12.13 6.25
N LEU A 95 -9.08 10.97 5.70
CA LEU A 95 -8.17 9.85 5.47
C LEU A 95 -7.04 10.24 4.52
N LYS A 96 -7.37 10.90 3.40
CA LYS A 96 -6.39 11.40 2.43
C LYS A 96 -5.38 12.35 3.09
N ILE A 97 -5.86 13.32 3.88
CA ILE A 97 -5.02 14.27 4.61
C ILE A 97 -4.05 13.53 5.55
N ARG A 98 -4.54 12.57 6.34
CA ARG A 98 -3.69 11.79 7.25
C ARG A 98 -2.63 10.98 6.49
N VAL A 99 -3.01 10.31 5.41
CA VAL A 99 -2.09 9.50 4.59
C VAL A 99 -1.01 10.38 3.97
N ASP A 100 -1.36 11.53 3.43
CA ASP A 100 -0.39 12.46 2.84
C ASP A 100 0.54 13.05 3.91
N GLY A 101 0.02 13.35 5.10
CA GLY A 101 0.86 13.74 6.24
C GLY A 101 1.90 12.67 6.59
N VAL A 102 1.52 11.39 6.59
CA VAL A 102 2.47 10.28 6.79
C VAL A 102 3.49 10.21 5.65
N LYS A 103 3.08 10.35 4.39
CA LYS A 103 4.00 10.37 3.24
C LYS A 103 5.03 11.49 3.35
N LEU A 104 4.60 12.69 3.76
CA LEU A 104 5.48 13.83 3.96
C LEU A 104 6.47 13.58 5.10
N ALA A 105 6.00 13.07 6.24
CA ALA A 105 6.86 12.69 7.36
C ALA A 105 7.89 11.62 6.98
N MET A 106 7.51 10.66 6.13
CA MET A 106 8.42 9.66 5.58
C MET A 106 9.46 10.27 4.64
N ALA A 107 9.08 11.23 3.81
CA ALA A 107 10.03 11.96 2.97
C ALA A 107 11.08 12.70 3.82
N GLN A 108 10.63 13.37 4.89
CA GLN A 108 11.54 14.03 5.83
C GLN A 108 12.52 13.05 6.47
N ARG A 109 12.04 11.90 6.96
CA ARG A 109 12.91 10.87 7.56
C ARG A 109 13.96 10.35 6.59
N ARG A 110 13.63 10.20 5.31
CA ARG A 110 14.61 9.80 4.28
C ARG A 110 15.69 10.86 4.07
N ILE A 111 15.36 12.15 4.19
CA ILE A 111 16.35 13.23 4.13
C ILE A 111 17.30 13.15 5.35
N ASP A 112 16.76 12.88 6.53
CA ASP A 112 17.58 12.72 7.74
C ASP A 112 18.49 11.49 7.64
N GLN A 113 17.99 10.38 7.07
CA GLN A 113 18.80 9.20 6.78
C GLN A 113 19.92 9.50 5.79
N LEU A 114 19.60 10.16 4.67
CA LEU A 114 20.59 10.57 3.67
C LEU A 114 21.69 11.44 4.28
N ARG A 115 21.36 12.33 5.23
CA ARG A 115 22.37 13.10 5.96
C ARG A 115 23.32 12.18 6.72
N GLY A 116 22.80 11.22 7.48
CA GLY A 116 23.62 10.24 8.20
C GLY A 116 24.49 9.40 7.26
N ASP A 117 23.94 8.99 6.12
CA ASP A 117 24.70 8.24 5.10
C ASP A 117 25.86 9.07 4.53
N LEU A 118 25.65 10.37 4.27
CA LEU A 118 26.70 11.28 3.83
C LEU A 118 27.78 11.50 4.90
N GLU A 119 27.40 11.59 6.17
CA GLU A 119 28.35 11.67 7.29
C GLU A 119 29.20 10.40 7.38
N LEU A 120 28.59 9.22 7.21
CA LEU A 120 29.28 7.94 7.17
C LEU A 120 30.26 7.86 5.98
N LEU A 121 29.81 8.23 4.78
CA LEU A 121 30.68 8.27 3.59
C LEU A 121 31.86 9.22 3.78
N ARG A 122 31.65 10.36 4.45
CA ARG A 122 32.74 11.30 4.76
C ARG A 122 33.75 10.74 5.75
N ALA A 123 33.29 9.98 6.75
CA ALA A 123 34.14 9.49 7.83
C ALA A 123 34.90 8.20 7.49
N ALA A 124 34.26 7.29 6.75
CA ALA A 124 34.76 5.94 6.51
C ALA A 124 34.80 5.53 5.03
N GLY A 125 34.22 6.33 4.15
CA GLY A 125 34.20 6.07 2.72
C GLY A 125 35.49 6.50 2.02
N PRO A 126 35.78 5.94 0.84
CA PRO A 126 36.74 6.51 -0.10
C PRO A 126 36.41 7.98 -0.41
N ALA A 127 37.43 8.85 -0.45
CA ALA A 127 37.26 10.30 -0.55
C ALA A 127 36.45 10.74 -1.79
N ASP A 128 36.58 10.00 -2.88
CA ASP A 128 35.88 10.24 -4.15
C ASP A 128 34.37 9.99 -4.06
N GLN A 129 33.91 9.05 -3.24
CA GLN A 129 32.48 8.71 -3.15
C GLN A 129 31.66 9.80 -2.44
N TYR A 130 32.22 10.41 -1.40
CA TYR A 130 31.58 11.55 -0.74
C TYR A 130 31.43 12.73 -1.71
N ASP A 131 32.53 13.11 -2.38
CA ASP A 131 32.54 14.24 -3.32
C ASP A 131 31.60 14.00 -4.51
N ALA A 132 31.58 12.79 -5.06
CA ALA A 132 30.67 12.41 -6.14
C ALA A 132 29.19 12.48 -5.70
N SER A 133 28.87 11.99 -4.49
CA SER A 133 27.51 12.03 -3.95
C SER A 133 27.03 13.46 -3.72
N VAL A 134 27.90 14.32 -3.18
CA VAL A 134 27.58 15.74 -2.99
C VAL A 134 27.41 16.47 -4.32
N ALA A 135 28.25 16.19 -5.33
CA ALA A 135 28.11 16.77 -6.67
C ALA A 135 26.79 16.35 -7.33
N ALA A 136 26.40 15.08 -7.23
CA ALA A 136 25.13 14.59 -7.73
C ALA A 136 23.93 15.26 -7.04
N LEU A 137 23.98 15.44 -5.72
CA LEU A 137 22.93 16.15 -4.97
C LEU A 137 22.82 17.62 -5.37
N ARG A 138 23.94 18.33 -5.57
CA ARG A 138 23.92 19.72 -6.04
C ARG A 138 23.26 19.84 -7.42
N LYS A 139 23.58 18.92 -8.33
CA LYS A 139 22.96 18.86 -9.66
C LYS A 139 21.45 18.61 -9.55
N LEU A 140 21.04 17.63 -8.74
CA LEU A 140 19.63 17.34 -8.51
C LEU A 140 18.86 18.57 -7.98
N LEU A 141 19.42 19.27 -7.00
CA LEU A 141 18.80 20.48 -6.43
C LEU A 141 18.67 21.61 -7.45
N ALA A 142 19.62 21.73 -8.38
CA ALA A 142 19.56 22.73 -9.46
C ALA A 142 18.52 22.40 -10.56
N GLU A 143 18.17 21.11 -10.71
CA GLU A 143 17.17 20.63 -11.69
C GLU A 143 15.75 20.59 -11.10
N LEU A 144 15.59 20.79 -9.78
CA LEU A 144 14.28 20.87 -9.17
C LEU A 144 13.56 22.13 -9.67
N PRO A 145 12.28 22.03 -10.09
CA PRO A 145 11.52 23.20 -10.45
C PRO A 145 11.38 24.11 -9.23
N GLU A 146 11.59 25.43 -9.42
CA GLU A 146 11.19 26.45 -8.45
C GLU A 146 9.74 26.18 -8.06
N THR A 147 9.46 26.08 -6.76
CA THR A 147 8.10 25.88 -6.24
C THR A 147 7.22 26.99 -6.79
N GLY A 148 6.36 26.66 -7.75
CA GLY A 148 5.45 27.63 -8.37
C GLY A 148 4.46 28.17 -7.34
N ASP A 149 4.34 29.50 -7.30
CA ASP A 149 3.31 30.27 -6.59
C ASP A 149 1.88 29.79 -6.89
#